data_AF-A0A959PUW4-F1
#
_entry.id   AF-A0A959PUW4-F1
#
_cell.length_a   1.000
_cell.length_b   1.000
_cell.length_c   1.000
_cell.angle_alpha   90.00
_cell.angle_beta   90.00
_cell.angle_gamma   90.00
#
_symmetry.space_group_name_H-M   'P 1'
#
loop_
_entity.id
_entity.type
_entity.pdbx_description
1 polymer ?
#
loop_
_entity_poly.entity_id
_entity_poly.type
_entity_poly.pdbx_seq_one_letter_code
_entity_poly.pdbx_strand_id
1 'polypeptide(L)'
;MKDLKVFKFGGASVRDAAGVRNVAAIIASKKTGPLIVVVSAMGKTTDALEKVVRAHAEGSNRVEEYLTDVKNAHYKICSELFDEGDPIFDSINDTFVEIEWVLDEEPHDNYDFMYDQIVSVGELVSTKIVAAYLNKAGSKTEWVDARDIIRTDNLYREAWVQWDETIANAKKTL
;
A
#
# COMPACT_ATOMS: atom_id res chain seq x y z
N MET A 1 10.41 -16.42 19.68
CA MET A 1 10.71 -15.34 18.72
C MET A 1 12.15 -15.32 18.18
N LYS A 2 13.04 -16.30 18.46
CA LYS A 2 14.47 -16.21 18.10
C LYS A 2 14.81 -16.30 16.60
N ASP A 3 13.83 -16.42 15.71
CA ASP A 3 14.03 -16.56 14.25
C ASP A 3 13.09 -15.70 13.39
N LEU A 4 12.42 -14.69 13.97
CA LEU A 4 11.62 -13.74 13.18
C LEU A 4 12.54 -12.92 12.28
N LYS A 5 12.21 -12.84 10.98
CA LYS A 5 12.90 -11.96 10.04
C LYS A 5 11.95 -10.89 9.54
N VAL A 6 12.50 -9.74 9.17
CA VAL A 6 11.78 -8.66 8.52
C VAL A 6 12.47 -8.35 7.20
N PHE A 7 11.75 -8.51 6.09
CA PHE A 7 12.22 -8.10 4.77
C PHE A 7 11.51 -6.82 4.34
N LYS A 8 12.27 -5.88 3.80
CA LYS A 8 11.72 -4.65 3.22
C LYS A 8 12.02 -4.60 1.73
N PHE A 9 10.98 -4.43 0.92
CA PHE A 9 11.08 -4.21 -0.52
C PHE A 9 10.70 -2.78 -0.86
N GLY A 10 11.55 -2.08 -1.63
CA GLY A 10 11.26 -0.72 -2.10
C GLY A 10 10.38 -0.73 -3.35
N GLY A 11 9.87 0.44 -3.74
CA GLY A 11 8.96 0.55 -4.89
C GLY A 11 9.55 0.06 -6.21
N ALA A 12 10.87 0.18 -6.41
CA ALA A 12 11.57 -0.37 -7.56
C ALA A 12 11.51 -1.91 -7.64
N SER A 13 11.44 -2.60 -6.49
CA SER A 13 11.37 -4.06 -6.41
C SER A 13 9.99 -4.60 -6.79
N VAL A 14 8.94 -3.77 -6.69
CA VAL A 14 7.54 -4.14 -6.94
C VAL A 14 6.89 -3.24 -8.00
N ARG A 15 7.70 -2.61 -8.87
CA ARG A 15 7.23 -1.60 -9.83
C ARG A 15 6.37 -2.16 -10.97
N ASP A 16 6.44 -3.46 -11.20
CA ASP A 16 5.80 -4.17 -12.29
C ASP A 16 5.56 -5.64 -11.88
N ALA A 17 4.78 -6.38 -12.67
CA ALA A 17 4.45 -7.77 -12.37
C ALA A 17 5.67 -8.68 -12.30
N ALA A 18 6.71 -8.43 -13.11
CA ALA A 18 7.96 -9.18 -13.04
C ALA A 18 8.70 -8.95 -11.71
N GLY A 19 8.68 -7.71 -11.20
CA GLY A 19 9.18 -7.35 -9.89
C GLY A 19 8.46 -8.10 -8.76
N VAL A 20 7.12 -8.12 -8.78
CA VAL A 20 6.32 -8.88 -7.79
C VAL A 20 6.63 -10.38 -7.85
N ARG A 21 6.74 -10.95 -9.06
CA ARG A 21 7.17 -12.35 -9.25
C ARG A 21 8.55 -12.63 -8.66
N ASN A 22 9.50 -11.72 -8.86
CA ASN A 22 10.84 -11.84 -8.33
C ASN A 22 10.86 -11.75 -6.80
N VAL A 23 10.06 -10.84 -6.20
CA VAL A 23 9.89 -10.76 -4.74
C VAL A 23 9.36 -12.09 -4.18
N ALA A 24 8.34 -12.68 -4.82
CA ALA A 24 7.82 -13.98 -4.42
C ALA A 24 8.88 -15.09 -4.51
N ALA A 25 9.67 -15.11 -5.59
CA ALA A 25 10.76 -16.08 -5.75
C ALA A 25 11.85 -15.91 -4.67
N ILE A 26 12.21 -14.67 -4.32
CA ILE A 26 13.16 -14.37 -3.23
C ILE A 26 12.61 -14.93 -1.92
N ILE A 27 11.36 -14.63 -1.56
CA ILE A 27 10.74 -15.10 -0.33
C ILE A 27 10.70 -16.63 -0.29
N ALA A 28 10.23 -17.28 -1.35
CA ALA A 28 10.16 -18.74 -1.44
C ALA A 28 11.54 -19.42 -1.33
N SER A 29 12.60 -18.78 -1.85
CA SER A 29 13.97 -19.32 -1.76
C SER A 29 14.53 -19.33 -0.33
N LYS A 30 13.98 -18.50 0.56
CA LYS A 30 14.41 -18.43 1.95
C LYS A 30 13.59 -19.43 2.76
N LYS A 31 14.22 -20.55 3.13
CA LYS A 31 13.69 -21.47 4.14
C LYS A 31 13.75 -20.80 5.52
N THR A 32 12.83 -19.89 5.79
CA THR A 32 12.82 -19.13 7.04
C THR A 32 11.59 -19.46 7.85
N GLY A 33 11.73 -19.36 9.18
CA GLY A 33 10.60 -19.34 10.10
C GLY A 33 9.75 -18.08 9.90
N PRO A 34 9.09 -17.57 10.95
CA PRO A 34 8.23 -16.39 10.84
C PRO A 34 8.90 -15.23 10.08
N LEU A 35 8.21 -14.66 9.11
CA LEU A 35 8.70 -13.58 8.25
C LEU A 35 7.65 -12.47 8.17
N ILE A 36 8.07 -11.24 8.46
CA ILE A 36 7.32 -10.02 8.16
C ILE A 36 7.86 -9.42 6.87
N VAL A 37 6.97 -9.04 5.98
CA VAL A 37 7.32 -8.38 4.71
C VAL A 37 6.72 -6.99 4.72
N VAL A 38 7.57 -5.98 4.55
CA VAL A 38 7.20 -4.57 4.44
C VAL A 38 7.45 -4.13 2.99
N VAL A 39 6.47 -3.49 2.37
CA VAL A 39 6.55 -3.09 0.96
C VAL A 39 6.15 -1.63 0.82
N SER A 40 6.94 -0.85 0.08
CA SER A 40 6.58 0.52 -0.31
C SER A 40 5.53 0.53 -1.44
N ALA A 41 4.98 1.70 -1.78
CA ALA A 41 4.18 1.86 -2.99
C ALA A 41 4.93 1.42 -4.26
N MET A 42 4.18 0.99 -5.28
CA MET A 42 4.76 0.45 -6.53
C MET A 42 5.36 1.55 -7.41
N GLY A 43 6.60 1.37 -7.88
CA GLY A 43 7.18 2.24 -8.92
C GLY A 43 7.16 3.73 -8.57
N LYS A 44 6.40 4.52 -9.33
CA LYS A 44 6.21 5.98 -9.17
C LYS A 44 4.84 6.35 -8.61
N THR A 45 4.16 5.42 -7.93
CA THR A 45 2.81 5.62 -7.41
C THR A 45 2.74 6.78 -6.42
N THR A 46 3.75 6.96 -5.55
CA THR A 46 3.83 8.10 -4.63
C THR A 46 3.79 9.42 -5.40
N ASP A 47 4.71 9.65 -6.34
CA ASP A 47 4.73 10.86 -7.19
C ASP A 47 3.41 11.09 -7.96
N ALA A 48 2.71 10.02 -8.34
CA ALA A 48 1.43 10.11 -9.04
C ALA A 48 0.31 10.52 -8.09
N LEU A 49 0.25 9.97 -6.87
CA LEU A 49 -0.71 10.34 -5.84
C LEU A 49 -0.45 11.76 -5.30
N GLU A 50 0.81 12.20 -5.27
CA GLU A 50 1.14 13.60 -4.95
C GLU A 50 0.49 14.60 -5.92
N LYS A 51 0.35 14.22 -7.21
CA LYS A 51 -0.39 15.03 -8.18
C LYS A 51 -1.89 15.02 -7.90
N VAL A 52 -2.45 13.91 -7.43
CA VAL A 52 -3.86 13.80 -7.05
C VAL A 52 -4.15 14.75 -5.89
N VAL A 53 -3.42 14.64 -4.78
CA VAL A 53 -3.65 15.50 -3.60
C VAL A 53 -3.41 16.98 -3.93
N ARG A 54 -2.39 17.29 -4.75
CA ARG A 54 -2.17 18.67 -5.20
C ARG A 54 -3.34 19.19 -6.04
N ALA A 55 -3.82 18.41 -7.01
CA ALA A 55 -4.96 18.79 -7.83
C ALA A 55 -6.21 19.03 -6.99
N HIS A 56 -6.44 18.17 -5.99
CA HIS A 56 -7.57 18.30 -5.08
C HIS A 56 -7.47 19.58 -4.24
N ALA A 57 -6.32 19.83 -3.62
CA ALA A 57 -6.07 21.06 -2.85
C ALA A 57 -6.20 22.35 -3.67
N GLU A 58 -5.95 22.28 -4.98
CA GLU A 58 -6.07 23.42 -5.91
C GLU A 58 -7.48 23.54 -6.53
N GLY A 59 -8.44 22.66 -6.19
CA GLY A 59 -9.78 22.64 -6.79
C GLY A 59 -9.78 22.31 -8.29
N SER A 60 -8.78 21.56 -8.74
CA SER A 60 -8.55 21.25 -10.16
C SER A 60 -9.56 20.22 -10.68
N ASN A 61 -10.00 20.41 -11.94
CA ASN A 61 -10.85 19.44 -12.63
C ASN A 61 -10.12 18.18 -13.12
N ARG A 62 -8.83 18.03 -12.78
CA ARG A 62 -7.97 16.89 -13.20
C ARG A 62 -7.79 15.81 -12.13
N VAL A 63 -8.43 15.95 -10.97
CA VAL A 63 -8.33 14.98 -9.87
C VAL A 63 -8.69 13.58 -10.33
N GLU A 64 -9.83 13.43 -10.99
CA GLU A 64 -10.33 12.14 -11.50
C GLU A 64 -9.39 11.54 -12.56
N GLU A 65 -8.87 12.37 -13.47
CA GLU A 65 -7.90 11.96 -14.48
C GLU A 65 -6.65 11.35 -13.82
N TYR A 66 -6.05 12.06 -12.84
CA TYR A 66 -4.85 11.60 -12.17
C TYR A 66 -5.08 10.35 -11.31
N LEU A 67 -6.22 10.25 -10.62
CA LEU A 67 -6.54 9.04 -9.86
C LEU A 67 -6.77 7.85 -10.80
N THR A 68 -7.43 8.07 -11.94
CA THR A 68 -7.66 7.04 -12.95
C THR A 68 -6.34 6.50 -13.51
N ASP A 69 -5.36 7.35 -13.76
CA ASP A 69 -4.01 6.92 -14.16
C ASP A 69 -3.36 6.00 -13.11
N VAL A 70 -3.49 6.35 -11.82
CA VAL A 70 -3.00 5.51 -10.71
C VAL A 70 -3.72 4.16 -10.70
N LYS A 71 -5.06 4.15 -10.78
CA LYS A 71 -5.87 2.93 -10.82
C LYS A 71 -5.45 2.02 -11.98
N ASN A 72 -5.36 2.57 -13.19
CA ASN A 72 -5.00 1.83 -14.40
C ASN A 72 -3.60 1.20 -14.31
N ALA A 73 -2.63 1.90 -13.71
CA ALA A 73 -1.30 1.35 -13.50
C ALA A 73 -1.32 0.09 -12.61
N HIS A 74 -2.12 0.08 -11.53
CA HIS A 74 -2.24 -1.07 -10.65
C HIS A 74 -3.06 -2.20 -11.28
N TYR A 75 -4.17 -1.90 -11.96
CA TYR A 75 -4.96 -2.92 -12.67
C TYR A 75 -4.17 -3.62 -13.77
N LYS A 76 -3.29 -2.90 -14.46
CA LYS A 76 -2.36 -3.49 -15.43
C LYS A 76 -1.40 -4.49 -14.76
N ILE A 77 -0.84 -4.16 -13.60
CA ILE A 77 0.01 -5.10 -12.86
C ILE A 77 -0.80 -6.33 -12.44
N CYS A 78 -2.04 -6.14 -11.99
CA CYS A 78 -2.89 -7.25 -11.60
C CYS A 78 -3.28 -8.16 -12.76
N SER A 79 -3.62 -7.62 -13.93
CA SER A 79 -3.95 -8.45 -15.10
C SER A 79 -2.77 -9.28 -15.62
N GLU A 80 -1.54 -8.89 -15.31
CA GLU A 80 -0.34 -9.68 -15.60
C GLU A 80 -0.03 -10.75 -14.53
N LEU A 81 -0.59 -10.62 -13.31
CA LEU A 81 -0.31 -11.50 -12.16
C LEU A 81 -1.46 -12.49 -11.87
N PHE A 82 -2.69 -12.09 -12.13
CA PHE A 82 -3.91 -12.78 -11.72
C PHE A 82 -4.81 -13.09 -12.92
N ASP A 83 -5.70 -14.06 -12.73
CA ASP A 83 -6.68 -14.42 -13.74
C ASP A 83 -7.87 -13.46 -13.65
N GLU A 84 -8.64 -13.35 -14.74
CA GLU A 84 -9.85 -12.53 -14.74
C GLU A 84 -10.84 -13.01 -13.66
N GLY A 85 -11.40 -12.07 -12.89
CA GLY A 85 -12.32 -12.36 -11.79
C GLY A 85 -11.66 -12.75 -10.46
N ASP A 86 -10.33 -12.64 -10.33
CA ASP A 86 -9.65 -12.82 -9.04
C ASP A 86 -10.12 -11.76 -8.01
N PRO A 87 -10.41 -12.12 -6.75
CA PRO A 87 -10.91 -11.18 -5.72
C PRO A 87 -9.99 -9.98 -5.44
N ILE A 88 -8.72 -10.05 -5.85
CA ILE A 88 -7.80 -8.91 -5.72
C ILE A 88 -8.27 -7.68 -6.50
N PHE A 89 -8.98 -7.84 -7.61
CA PHE A 89 -9.49 -6.71 -8.39
C PHE A 89 -10.51 -5.90 -7.57
N ASP A 90 -11.45 -6.57 -6.90
CA ASP A 90 -12.43 -5.94 -6.02
C ASP A 90 -11.73 -5.31 -4.80
N SER A 91 -10.79 -6.02 -4.18
CA SER A 91 -10.04 -5.52 -3.02
C SER A 91 -9.28 -4.22 -3.31
N ILE A 92 -8.71 -4.09 -4.51
CA ILE A 92 -8.03 -2.86 -4.96
C ILE A 92 -9.05 -1.77 -5.26
N ASN A 93 -10.14 -2.11 -5.94
CA ASN A 93 -11.21 -1.16 -6.23
C ASN A 93 -11.74 -0.52 -4.95
N ASP A 94 -12.10 -1.33 -3.95
CA ASP A 94 -12.62 -0.87 -2.66
C ASP A 94 -11.63 0.06 -1.95
N THR A 95 -10.33 -0.26 -2.03
CA THR A 95 -9.28 0.59 -1.44
C THR A 95 -9.23 1.96 -2.11
N PHE A 96 -9.47 2.04 -3.42
CA PHE A 96 -9.52 3.34 -4.10
C PHE A 96 -10.86 4.06 -3.90
N VAL A 97 -11.97 3.35 -3.72
CA VAL A 97 -13.27 3.95 -3.40
C VAL A 97 -13.19 4.73 -2.09
N GLU A 98 -12.45 4.23 -1.09
CA GLU A 98 -12.17 4.98 0.14
C GLU A 98 -11.52 6.35 -0.15
N ILE A 99 -10.62 6.42 -1.14
CA ILE A 99 -9.96 7.67 -1.54
C ILE A 99 -10.87 8.56 -2.38
N GLU A 100 -11.73 7.97 -3.21
CA GLU A 100 -12.73 8.74 -3.96
C GLU A 100 -13.66 9.51 -3.02
N TRP A 101 -14.10 8.89 -1.92
CA TRP A 101 -14.90 9.58 -0.90
C TRP A 101 -14.16 10.74 -0.25
N VAL A 102 -12.85 10.62 0.00
CA VAL A 102 -12.03 11.74 0.50
C VAL A 102 -11.95 12.86 -0.53
N LEU A 103 -11.85 12.52 -1.81
CA LEU A 103 -11.71 13.50 -2.90
C LEU A 103 -13.03 14.18 -3.30
N ASP A 104 -14.18 13.59 -2.94
CA ASP A 104 -15.51 14.16 -3.13
C ASP A 104 -15.87 15.24 -2.09
N GLU A 105 -15.12 15.32 -0.98
CA GLU A 105 -15.26 16.37 0.03
C GLU A 105 -14.52 17.65 -0.38
N GLU A 106 -14.82 18.78 0.28
CA GLU A 106 -14.02 19.99 0.09
C GLU A 106 -12.61 19.80 0.68
N PRO A 107 -11.55 20.33 0.05
CA PRO A 107 -10.19 20.17 0.56
C PRO A 107 -10.05 20.69 1.99
N HIS A 108 -9.47 19.88 2.86
CA HIS A 108 -9.18 20.25 4.23
C HIS A 108 -8.10 21.35 4.29
N ASP A 109 -8.22 22.28 5.24
CA ASP A 109 -7.29 23.43 5.39
C ASP A 109 -5.81 23.01 5.60
N ASN A 110 -5.60 21.82 6.14
CA ASN A 110 -4.27 21.23 6.31
C ASN A 110 -3.93 20.29 5.14
N TYR A 111 -3.05 20.76 4.24
CA TYR A 111 -2.55 19.99 3.11
C TYR A 111 -1.86 18.68 3.53
N ASP A 112 -1.06 18.72 4.60
CA ASP A 112 -0.28 17.57 5.03
C ASP A 112 -1.19 16.46 5.58
N PHE A 113 -2.32 16.83 6.20
CA PHE A 113 -3.36 15.88 6.58
C PHE A 113 -3.93 15.14 5.36
N MET A 114 -4.33 15.87 4.32
CA MET A 114 -4.84 15.26 3.09
C MET A 114 -3.78 14.42 2.38
N TYR A 115 -2.52 14.88 2.38
CA TYR A 115 -1.39 14.15 1.81
C TYR A 115 -1.28 12.76 2.44
N ASP A 116 -1.26 12.66 3.77
CA ASP A 116 -1.12 11.38 4.45
C ASP A 116 -2.33 10.45 4.23
N GLN A 117 -3.54 11.01 4.10
CA GLN A 117 -4.75 10.22 3.76
C GLN A 117 -4.68 9.65 2.34
N ILE A 118 -4.31 10.47 1.34
CA ILE A 118 -4.38 10.10 -0.08
C ILE A 118 -3.15 9.31 -0.53
N VAL A 119 -1.95 9.74 -0.15
CA VAL A 119 -0.70 9.17 -0.67
C VAL A 119 -0.44 7.77 -0.10
N SER A 120 -0.84 7.51 1.14
CA SER A 120 -0.66 6.20 1.78
C SER A 120 -1.42 5.05 1.12
N VAL A 121 -2.43 5.34 0.29
CA VAL A 121 -3.17 4.32 -0.48
C VAL A 121 -2.24 3.53 -1.40
N GLY A 122 -1.14 4.14 -1.86
CA GLY A 122 -0.15 3.48 -2.71
C GLY A 122 0.48 2.26 -2.02
N GLU A 123 0.83 2.37 -0.74
CA GLU A 123 1.33 1.27 0.09
C GLU A 123 0.25 0.22 0.36
N LEU A 124 -0.99 0.63 0.62
CA LEU A 124 -2.11 -0.29 0.88
C LEU A 124 -2.37 -1.19 -0.33
N VAL A 125 -2.51 -0.59 -1.52
CA VAL A 125 -2.73 -1.32 -2.77
C VAL A 125 -1.54 -2.21 -3.10
N SER A 126 -0.31 -1.68 -2.98
CA SER A 126 0.93 -2.41 -3.24
C SER A 126 1.05 -3.67 -2.38
N THR A 127 0.83 -3.53 -1.07
CA THR A 127 0.94 -4.64 -0.12
C THR A 127 -0.18 -5.67 -0.29
N LYS A 128 -1.41 -5.25 -0.61
CA LYS A 128 -2.52 -6.17 -0.96
C LYS A 128 -2.19 -7.02 -2.19
N ILE A 129 -1.67 -6.40 -3.25
CA ILE A 129 -1.24 -7.11 -4.47
C ILE A 129 -0.15 -8.13 -4.16
N VAL A 130 0.90 -7.72 -3.44
CA VAL A 130 2.03 -8.60 -3.11
C VAL A 130 1.56 -9.76 -2.23
N ALA A 131 0.75 -9.51 -1.20
CA ALA A 131 0.23 -10.55 -0.32
C ALA A 131 -0.66 -11.57 -1.08
N ALA A 132 -1.54 -11.10 -1.96
CA ALA A 132 -2.36 -11.96 -2.81
C ALA A 132 -1.48 -12.81 -3.74
N TYR A 133 -0.46 -12.20 -4.35
CA TYR A 133 0.43 -12.94 -5.26
C TYR A 133 1.30 -13.97 -4.52
N LEU A 134 1.76 -13.65 -3.31
CA LEU A 134 2.48 -14.61 -2.47
C LEU A 134 1.63 -15.84 -2.16
N ASN A 135 0.35 -15.65 -1.84
CA ASN A 135 -0.58 -16.76 -1.65
C ASN A 135 -0.78 -17.57 -2.93
N LYS A 136 -0.98 -16.90 -4.09
CA LYS A 136 -1.06 -17.56 -5.40
C LYS A 136 0.20 -18.37 -5.73
N ALA A 137 1.37 -17.89 -5.33
CA ALA A 137 2.66 -18.55 -5.49
C ALA A 137 2.97 -19.63 -4.42
N GLY A 138 2.00 -19.95 -3.55
CA GLY A 138 2.11 -21.03 -2.55
C GLY A 138 2.73 -20.63 -1.22
N SER A 139 3.00 -19.34 -0.98
CA SER A 139 3.47 -18.82 0.31
C SER A 139 2.30 -18.30 1.12
N LYS A 140 1.88 -19.05 2.15
CA LYS A 140 0.80 -18.65 3.06
C LYS A 140 1.13 -17.29 3.68
N THR A 141 0.34 -16.29 3.32
CA THR A 141 0.57 -14.89 3.69
C THR A 141 -0.72 -14.27 4.16
N GLU A 142 -0.66 -13.52 5.25
CA GLU A 142 -1.76 -12.69 5.73
C GLU A 142 -1.40 -11.23 5.49
N TRP A 143 -2.34 -10.46 4.93
CA TRP A 143 -2.17 -9.02 4.79
C TRP A 143 -2.59 -8.36 6.10
N VAL A 144 -1.75 -7.46 6.61
CA VAL A 144 -1.97 -6.73 7.85
C VAL A 144 -1.81 -5.24 7.56
N ASP A 145 -2.80 -4.46 7.98
CA ASP A 145 -2.71 -3.00 7.88
C ASP A 145 -1.75 -2.46 8.96
N ALA A 146 -0.67 -1.83 8.52
CA ALA A 146 0.30 -1.23 9.45
C ALA A 146 -0.34 -0.13 10.30
N ARG A 147 -1.41 0.51 9.81
CA ARG A 147 -2.18 1.53 10.54
C ARG A 147 -2.91 0.93 11.75
N ASP A 148 -3.13 -0.37 11.83
CA ASP A 148 -3.69 -0.99 13.04
C ASP A 148 -2.64 -1.21 14.13
N ILE A 149 -1.36 -1.17 13.75
CA ILE A 149 -0.23 -1.46 14.62
C ILE A 149 0.49 -0.18 15.03
N ILE A 150 1.01 0.56 14.05
CA ILE A 150 1.85 1.73 14.26
C ILE A 150 0.97 2.92 14.64
N ARG A 151 1.20 3.45 15.83
CA ARG A 151 0.57 4.70 16.30
C ARG A 151 1.57 5.82 16.26
N THR A 152 1.09 6.98 15.83
CA THR A 152 1.89 8.19 15.72
C THR A 152 1.13 9.36 16.32
N ASP A 153 1.81 10.49 16.50
CA ASP A 153 1.16 11.77 16.72
C ASP A 153 0.51 12.32 15.44
N ASN A 154 -0.04 13.54 15.53
CA ASN A 154 -0.72 14.24 14.44
C ASN A 154 0.22 15.19 13.68
N LEU A 155 1.55 14.99 13.75
CA LEU A 155 2.50 15.76 12.94
C LEU A 155 2.55 15.14 11.54
N TYR A 156 1.53 15.43 10.72
CA TYR A 156 1.38 14.83 9.39
C TYR A 156 2.65 14.98 8.54
N ARG A 157 2.92 13.97 7.70
CA ARG A 157 4.13 13.75 6.88
C ARG A 157 5.44 13.50 7.63
N GLU A 158 5.53 13.90 8.90
CA GLU A 158 6.72 13.74 9.74
C GLU A 158 6.38 13.17 11.13
N ALA A 159 5.41 12.26 11.17
CA ALA A 159 4.80 11.82 12.41
C ALA A 159 5.77 11.02 13.30
N TRP A 160 5.74 11.28 14.61
CA TRP A 160 6.56 10.55 15.58
C TRP A 160 5.84 9.32 16.09
N VAL A 161 6.55 8.18 16.10
CA VAL A 161 6.02 6.92 16.59
C VAL A 161 5.78 6.97 18.10
N GLN A 162 4.56 6.63 18.51
CA GLN A 162 4.16 6.37 19.88
C GLN A 162 4.47 4.90 20.21
N TRP A 163 5.64 4.68 20.80
CA TRP A 163 6.21 3.34 20.94
C TRP A 163 5.43 2.41 21.86
N ASP A 164 4.91 2.91 22.98
CA ASP A 164 4.20 2.08 23.96
C ASP A 164 2.93 1.48 23.35
N GLU A 165 2.12 2.31 22.69
CA GLU A 165 0.92 1.91 21.96
C GLU A 165 1.26 1.00 20.77
N THR A 166 2.30 1.34 20.01
CA THR A 166 2.74 0.53 18.86
C THR A 166 3.17 -0.87 19.29
N ILE A 167 3.92 -0.99 20.39
CA ILE A 167 4.34 -2.28 20.94
C ILE A 167 3.12 -3.06 21.46
N ALA A 168 2.17 -2.39 22.11
CA ALA A 168 0.95 -3.03 22.59
C ALA A 168 0.10 -3.58 21.43
N ASN A 169 -0.08 -2.81 20.37
CA ASN A 169 -0.82 -3.24 19.17
C ASN A 169 -0.09 -4.37 18.45
N ALA A 170 1.23 -4.26 18.27
CA ALA A 170 2.03 -5.31 17.62
C ALA A 170 1.89 -6.67 18.31
N LYS A 171 1.91 -6.70 19.65
CA LYS A 171 1.71 -7.95 20.43
C LYS A 171 0.31 -8.54 20.32
N LYS A 172 -0.69 -7.72 19.97
CA LYS A 172 -2.09 -8.14 19.81
C LYS A 172 -2.34 -8.69 18.39
N THR A 173 -1.66 -8.13 17.40
CA THR A 173 -1.92 -8.39 15.97
C THR A 173 -0.96 -9.40 15.34
N LEU A 174 0.32 -9.44 15.77
CA LEU A 174 1.38 -10.29 15.23
C LEU A 174 1.74 -11.45 16.16
#